data_AF-A0AAD8J096-F1
#
_entry.id   AF-A0AAD8J096-F1
#
_cell.length_a   1.000
_cell.length_b   1.000
_cell.length_c   1.000
_cell.angle_alpha   90.00
_cell.angle_beta   90.00
_cell.angle_gamma   90.00
#
_symmetry.space_group_name_H-M   'P 1'
#
loop_
_entity.id
_entity.type
_entity.pdbx_description
1 polymer ?
#
loop_
_entity_poly.entity_id
_entity_poly.type
_entity_poly.pdbx_seq_one_letter_code
_entity_poly.pdbx_strand_id
1 'polypeptide(L)'
;MTILHVCYQHFTVTINGVGYGIMHVPKEVFDELGLEEQLELIFLEADYLRARYEHEEAMRRAREAARLRRLEEQERIIGFAMTISKILHRKEEMRKKQKEEEMSNFIQMTLDYFSLISVNVIK
;
A
#
# COMPACT_ATOMS: atom_id res chain seq x y z
N MET A 1 -23.37 45.78 17.04
CA MET A 1 -23.67 44.33 17.21
C MET A 1 -22.33 43.65 17.40
N THR A 2 -22.23 42.65 18.28
CA THR A 2 -20.92 42.12 18.70
C THR A 2 -20.87 40.62 18.42
N ILE A 3 -19.74 40.14 17.88
CA ILE A 3 -19.43 38.71 17.88
C ILE A 3 -19.30 38.29 19.35
N LEU A 4 -20.17 37.38 19.80
CA LEU A 4 -20.25 37.01 21.21
C LEU A 4 -19.28 35.88 21.57
N HIS A 5 -18.98 35.01 20.61
CA HIS A 5 -18.13 33.86 20.84
C HIS A 5 -17.62 33.24 19.55
N VAL A 6 -16.31 32.96 19.50
CA VAL A 6 -15.66 32.19 18.42
C VAL A 6 -15.23 30.84 18.98
N CYS A 7 -15.67 29.76 18.36
CA CYS A 7 -15.19 28.41 18.69
C CYS A 7 -14.22 27.93 17.61
N TYR A 8 -12.93 28.11 17.86
CA TYR A 8 -11.85 27.73 16.94
C TYR A 8 -11.79 26.22 16.65
N GLN A 9 -12.18 25.37 17.59
CA GLN A 9 -12.16 23.90 17.39
C GLN A 9 -13.19 23.43 16.37
N HIS A 10 -14.35 24.11 16.30
CA HIS A 10 -15.46 23.71 15.44
C HIS A 10 -15.65 24.68 14.27
N PHE A 11 -14.81 25.70 14.15
CA PHE A 11 -14.93 26.76 13.17
C PHE A 11 -16.35 27.35 13.12
N THR A 12 -16.88 27.70 14.29
CA THR A 12 -18.20 28.32 14.44
C THR A 12 -18.10 29.67 15.15
N VAL A 13 -19.02 30.55 14.82
CA VAL A 13 -19.11 31.91 15.34
C VAL A 13 -20.54 32.17 15.82
N THR A 14 -20.67 32.83 16.96
CA THR A 14 -21.98 33.23 17.49
C THR A 14 -22.15 34.73 17.31
N ILE A 15 -23.11 35.11 16.48
CA ILE A 15 -23.42 36.51 16.15
C ILE A 15 -24.84 36.79 16.65
N ASN A 16 -24.98 37.77 17.55
CA ASN A 16 -26.27 38.13 18.16
C ASN A 16 -27.04 36.95 18.78
N GLY A 17 -26.31 35.99 19.38
CA GLY A 17 -26.89 34.80 20.01
C GLY A 17 -27.23 33.66 19.06
N VAL A 18 -26.98 33.81 17.75
CA VAL A 18 -27.19 32.76 16.74
C VAL A 18 -25.84 32.19 16.31
N GLY A 19 -25.72 30.87 16.32
CA GLY A 19 -24.52 30.15 15.90
C GLY A 19 -24.49 29.92 14.39
N TYR A 20 -23.38 30.27 13.75
CA TYR A 20 -23.10 30.02 12.34
C TYR A 20 -21.79 29.22 12.20
N GLY A 21 -21.69 28.40 11.16
CA GLY A 21 -20.37 27.98 10.67
C GLY A 21 -19.66 29.17 10.05
N ILE A 22 -18.34 29.28 10.24
CA ILE A 22 -17.54 30.41 9.73
C ILE A 22 -17.75 30.60 8.22
N MET A 23 -17.77 29.51 7.44
CA MET A 23 -18.02 29.53 5.98
C MET A 23 -19.50 29.73 5.59
N HIS A 24 -20.40 29.88 6.55
CA HIS A 24 -21.84 29.82 6.36
C HIS A 24 -22.56 31.00 7.02
N VAL A 25 -21.84 32.09 7.32
CA VAL A 25 -22.46 33.34 7.76
C VAL A 25 -23.19 33.95 6.56
N PRO A 26 -24.52 34.19 6.64
CA PRO A 26 -25.27 34.83 5.57
C PRO A 26 -24.74 36.24 5.31
N LYS A 27 -24.79 36.67 4.04
CA LYS A 27 -24.29 37.99 3.66
C LYS A 27 -25.03 39.12 4.37
N GLU A 28 -26.33 38.96 4.60
CA GLU A 28 -27.17 39.92 5.31
C GLU A 28 -26.67 40.11 6.76
N VAL A 29 -26.29 39.02 7.42
CA VAL A 29 -25.74 39.05 8.78
C VAL A 29 -24.33 39.65 8.78
N PHE A 30 -23.53 39.37 7.75
CA PHE A 30 -22.18 39.92 7.60
C PHE A 30 -22.21 41.44 7.36
N ASP A 31 -23.09 41.92 6.48
CA ASP A 31 -23.22 43.34 6.13
C ASP A 31 -23.73 44.18 7.32
N GLU A 32 -24.43 43.56 8.29
CA GLU A 32 -24.87 44.18 9.55
C GLU A 32 -23.77 44.36 10.61
N LEU A 33 -22.62 43.72 10.42
CA LEU A 33 -21.48 43.81 11.35
C LEU A 33 -20.70 45.11 11.16
N GLY A 34 -20.00 45.51 12.23
CA GLY A 34 -18.98 46.55 12.13
C GLY A 34 -17.77 46.06 11.34
N LEU A 35 -16.96 47.00 10.86
CA LEU A 35 -15.78 46.71 10.04
C LEU A 35 -14.77 45.79 10.77
N GLU A 36 -14.61 45.97 12.08
CA GLU A 36 -13.68 45.15 12.89
C GLU A 36 -14.15 43.70 12.96
N GLU A 37 -15.43 43.47 13.21
CA GLU A 37 -16.03 42.13 13.26
C GLU A 37 -16.02 41.45 11.89
N GLN A 38 -16.25 42.21 10.81
CA GLN A 38 -16.12 41.71 9.44
C GLN A 38 -14.71 41.23 9.13
N LEU A 39 -13.70 42.01 9.52
CA LEU A 39 -12.29 41.64 9.33
C LEU A 39 -11.93 40.39 10.13
N GLU A 40 -12.41 40.26 11.37
CA GLU A 40 -12.18 39.08 12.19
C GLU A 40 -12.76 37.81 11.54
N LEU A 41 -13.98 37.89 11.00
CA LEU A 41 -14.58 36.78 10.24
C LEU A 41 -13.77 36.41 9.00
N ILE A 42 -13.28 37.40 8.25
CA ILE A 42 -12.45 37.15 7.06
C ILE A 42 -11.15 36.43 7.44
N PHE A 43 -10.49 36.83 8.53
CA PHE A 43 -9.27 36.15 8.99
C PHE A 43 -9.57 34.72 9.45
N LEU A 44 -10.68 34.52 10.15
CA LEU A 44 -11.14 33.20 10.58
C LEU A 44 -11.46 32.27 9.40
N GLU A 45 -12.10 32.77 8.35
CA GLU A 45 -12.34 32.04 7.10
C GLU A 45 -11.02 31.65 6.42
N ALA A 46 -10.08 32.59 6.33
CA ALA A 46 -8.77 32.33 5.73
C ALA A 46 -7.98 31.26 6.49
N ASP A 47 -7.98 31.30 7.83
CA ASP A 47 -7.35 30.28 8.66
C ASP A 47 -8.01 28.90 8.52
N TYR A 48 -9.34 28.85 8.44
CA TYR A 48 -10.08 27.61 8.16
C TYR A 48 -9.68 27.01 6.81
N LEU A 49 -9.67 27.83 5.76
CA LEU A 49 -9.30 27.38 4.41
C LEU A 49 -7.84 26.90 4.35
N ARG A 50 -6.92 27.60 5.02
CA ARG A 50 -5.51 27.16 5.12
C ARG A 50 -5.41 25.80 5.80
N ALA A 51 -6.04 25.63 6.97
CA ALA A 51 -6.01 24.39 7.72
C ALA A 51 -6.61 23.22 6.93
N ARG A 52 -7.69 23.48 6.19
CA ARG A 52 -8.31 22.47 5.31
C ARG A 52 -7.37 22.06 4.17
N TYR A 53 -6.73 23.01 3.50
CA TYR A 53 -5.80 22.73 2.41
C TYR A 53 -4.60 21.89 2.89
N GLU A 54 -4.00 22.26 4.02
CA GLU A 54 -2.90 21.51 4.63
C GLU A 54 -3.31 20.08 4.97
N HIS A 55 -4.52 19.89 5.50
CA HIS A 55 -5.06 18.57 5.80
C HIS A 55 -5.27 17.72 4.54
N GLU A 56 -5.87 18.29 3.49
CA GLU A 56 -6.06 17.61 2.21
C GLU A 56 -4.72 17.22 1.58
N GLU A 57 -3.70 18.08 1.66
CA GLU A 57 -2.38 17.79 1.14
C GLU A 57 -1.68 16.67 1.94
N ALA A 58 -1.78 16.69 3.27
CA ALA A 58 -1.28 15.62 4.13
C ALA A 58 -1.95 14.28 3.82
N MET A 59 -3.27 14.29 3.63
CA MET A 59 -4.04 13.09 3.26
C MET A 59 -3.65 12.57 1.86
N ARG A 60 -3.39 13.46 0.90
CA ARG A 60 -2.88 13.08 -0.44
C ARG A 60 -1.52 12.39 -0.33
N ARG A 61 -0.57 12.98 0.38
CA ARG A 61 0.78 12.40 0.59
C ARG A 61 0.69 11.05 1.30
N ALA A 62 -0.19 10.91 2.29
CA ALA A 62 -0.40 9.64 3.00
C ALA A 62 -0.94 8.53 2.07
N ARG A 63 -1.88 8.87 1.18
CA ARG A 63 -2.42 7.92 0.18
C ARG A 63 -1.35 7.49 -0.83
N GLU A 64 -0.54 8.43 -1.31
CA GLU A 64 0.57 8.13 -2.22
C GLU A 64 1.62 7.23 -1.57
N ALA A 65 2.02 7.52 -0.33
CA ALA A 65 2.93 6.68 0.44
C ALA A 65 2.37 5.27 0.69
N ALA A 66 1.08 5.16 1.02
CA ALA A 66 0.41 3.87 1.19
C ALA A 66 0.35 3.08 -0.14
N ARG A 67 0.14 3.75 -1.27
CA ARG A 67 0.17 3.14 -2.59
C ARG A 67 1.57 2.60 -2.92
N LEU A 68 2.61 3.37 -2.67
CA LEU A 68 4.00 2.96 -2.90
C LEU A 68 4.36 1.73 -2.06
N ARG A 69 4.05 1.73 -0.75
CA ARG A 69 4.29 0.57 0.12
C ARG A 69 3.61 -0.71 -0.38
N ARG A 70 2.38 -0.62 -0.90
CA ARG A 70 1.69 -1.78 -1.49
C ARG A 70 2.40 -2.30 -2.74
N LEU A 71 2.92 -1.42 -3.59
CA LEU A 71 3.67 -1.82 -4.78
C LEU A 71 4.98 -2.51 -4.38
N GLU A 72 5.73 -1.94 -3.45
CA GLU A 72 6.95 -2.55 -2.90
C GLU A 72 6.68 -3.95 -2.32
N GLU A 73 5.57 -4.11 -1.59
CA GLU A 73 5.16 -5.40 -1.04
C GLU A 73 4.82 -6.42 -2.14
N GLN A 74 4.10 -6.00 -3.18
CA GLN A 74 3.81 -6.85 -4.35
C GLN A 74 5.10 -7.29 -5.04
N GLU A 75 6.06 -6.38 -5.26
CA GLU A 75 7.36 -6.70 -5.84
C GLU A 75 8.14 -7.70 -4.99
N ARG A 76 8.12 -7.57 -3.66
CA ARG A 76 8.75 -8.54 -2.75
C ARG A 76 8.10 -9.91 -2.84
N ILE A 77 6.76 -9.98 -2.90
CA ILE A 77 6.03 -11.25 -3.06
C ILE A 77 6.39 -11.90 -4.39
N ILE A 78 6.41 -11.14 -5.48
CA ILE A 78 6.78 -11.65 -6.82
C ILE A 78 8.23 -12.16 -6.80
N GLY A 79 9.17 -11.39 -6.25
CA GLY A 79 10.57 -11.80 -6.14
C GLY A 79 10.75 -13.07 -5.31
N PHE A 80 10.00 -13.20 -4.22
CA PHE A 80 9.99 -14.40 -3.39
C PHE A 80 9.42 -15.61 -4.14
N ALA A 81 8.28 -15.45 -4.83
CA ALA A 81 7.66 -16.50 -5.63
C ALA A 81 8.59 -16.98 -6.76
N MET A 82 9.27 -16.06 -7.46
CA MET A 82 10.29 -16.39 -8.46
C MET A 82 11.44 -17.20 -7.87
N THR A 83 11.89 -16.85 -6.67
CA THR A 83 12.98 -17.55 -5.99
C THR A 83 12.56 -18.97 -5.61
N ILE A 84 11.37 -19.13 -5.04
CA ILE A 84 10.80 -20.46 -4.75
C ILE A 84 10.67 -21.29 -6.03
N SER A 85 10.14 -20.70 -7.10
CA SER A 85 9.97 -21.38 -8.39
C SER A 85 11.31 -21.90 -8.92
N LYS A 86 12.38 -21.10 -8.86
CA LYS A 86 13.74 -21.54 -9.25
C LYS A 86 14.26 -22.69 -8.38
N ILE A 87 14.03 -22.66 -7.07
CA ILE A 87 14.46 -23.73 -6.15
C ILE A 87 13.71 -25.02 -6.46
N LEU A 88 12.39 -24.94 -6.63
CA LEU A 88 11.55 -26.09 -6.98
C LEU A 88 11.97 -26.69 -8.33
N HIS A 89 12.20 -25.84 -9.33
CA HIS A 89 12.64 -26.27 -10.65
C HIS A 89 13.99 -27.00 -10.60
N ARG A 90 15.00 -26.44 -9.91
CA ARG A 90 16.29 -27.12 -9.71
C ARG A 90 16.15 -28.46 -8.99
N LYS A 91 15.29 -28.54 -7.99
CA LYS A 91 15.03 -29.79 -7.25
C LYS A 91 14.39 -30.85 -8.17
N GLU A 92 13.53 -30.43 -9.09
CA GLU A 92 12.91 -31.33 -10.06
C GLU A 92 13.91 -31.81 -11.12
N GLU A 93 14.78 -30.94 -11.62
CA GLU A 93 15.86 -31.32 -12.53
C GLU A 93 16.83 -32.32 -11.89
N MET A 94 17.22 -32.10 -10.63
CA MET A 94 18.08 -33.06 -9.91
C MET A 94 17.39 -34.42 -9.75
N ARG A 95 16.09 -34.45 -9.47
CA ARG A 95 15.33 -35.72 -9.39
C ARG A 95 15.25 -36.44 -10.74
N LYS A 96 15.11 -35.71 -11.85
CA LYS A 96 15.13 -36.31 -13.19
C LYS A 96 16.48 -36.94 -13.49
N LYS A 97 17.57 -36.22 -13.23
CA LYS A 97 18.94 -36.73 -13.43
C LYS A 97 19.23 -37.96 -12.58
N GLN A 98 18.83 -37.95 -11.29
CA GLN A 98 18.98 -39.13 -10.43
C GLN A 98 18.25 -40.36 -10.99
N LYS A 99 17.01 -40.20 -11.47
CA LYS A 99 16.26 -41.32 -12.08
C LYS A 99 16.89 -41.83 -13.37
N GLU A 100 17.45 -40.94 -14.20
CA GLU A 100 18.16 -41.33 -15.43
C GLU A 100 19.46 -42.10 -15.10
N GLU A 101 20.22 -41.65 -14.11
CA GLU A 101 21.43 -42.34 -13.62
C GLU A 101 21.10 -43.71 -13.01
N GLU A 102 20.06 -43.80 -12.17
CA GLU A 102 19.59 -45.07 -11.58
C GLU A 102 19.18 -46.07 -12.66
N MET A 103 18.45 -45.63 -13.70
CA MET A 103 18.05 -46.48 -14.82
C MET A 103 19.26 -46.93 -15.66
N SER A 104 20.19 -46.02 -15.94
CA SER A 104 21.42 -46.33 -16.67
C SER A 104 22.26 -47.38 -15.93
N ASN A 105 22.45 -47.20 -14.62
CA ASN A 105 23.16 -48.15 -13.76
C ASN A 105 22.47 -49.52 -13.71
N PHE A 106 21.13 -49.54 -13.65
CA PHE A 106 20.36 -50.78 -13.68
C PHE A 106 20.54 -51.54 -15.00
N ILE A 107 20.47 -50.84 -16.13
CA ILE A 107 20.70 -51.44 -17.46
C ILE A 107 22.12 -52.00 -17.55
N GLN A 108 23.13 -51.25 -17.10
CA GLN A 108 24.53 -51.69 -17.12
C GLN A 108 24.73 -52.94 -16.24
N MET A 109 24.23 -52.94 -15.00
CA MET A 109 24.29 -54.14 -14.13
C MET A 109 23.63 -55.35 -14.77
N THR A 110 22.50 -55.15 -15.46
CA THR A 110 21.77 -56.23 -16.13
C THR A 110 22.58 -56.78 -17.31
N LEU A 111 23.18 -55.92 -18.13
CA LEU A 111 24.07 -56.32 -19.23
C LEU A 111 25.32 -57.05 -18.72
N ASP A 112 25.94 -56.54 -17.66
CA ASP A 112 27.09 -57.17 -17.01
C ASP A 112 26.71 -58.56 -16.47
N TYR A 113 25.55 -58.70 -15.83
CA TYR A 113 25.03 -59.99 -15.36
C TYR A 113 24.81 -60.99 -16.51
N PHE A 114 24.22 -60.56 -17.62
CA PHE A 114 24.03 -61.43 -18.79
C PHE A 114 25.36 -61.83 -19.45
N SER A 115 26.35 -60.93 -19.48
CA SER A 115 27.69 -61.25 -19.98
C SER A 115 28.43 -62.26 -19.10
N LEU A 116 28.24 -62.21 -17.77
CA LEU A 116 28.79 -63.20 -16.85
C LEU A 116 28.15 -64.59 -17.02
N ILE A 117 26.84 -64.63 -17.31
CA ILE A 117 26.14 -65.89 -17.60
C ILE A 117 26.64 -66.48 -18.93
N SER A 118 26.76 -65.67 -19.99
CA SER A 118 27.16 -66.17 -21.31
C SER A 118 28.59 -66.73 -21.33
N VAL A 119 29.50 -66.21 -20.49
CA VAL A 119 30.86 -66.76 -20.32
C VAL A 119 30.88 -68.12 -19.59
N ASN A 120 29.91 -68.39 -18.71
CA ASN A 120 29.82 -69.66 -17.96
C ASN A 120 29.09 -70.78 -18.70
N VAL A 121 28.40 -70.49 -19.82
CA VAL A 121 27.69 -71.49 -20.63
C VAL A 121 28.57 -72.06 -21.78
N ILE A 122 29.77 -71.50 -22.01
CA ILE A 122 30.69 -71.89 -23.10
C ILE A 122 31.88 -72.75 -22.60
N LYS A 123 31.83 -73.27 -21.36
CA LYS A 123 32.79 -74.29 -20.87
C LYS A 123 32.14 -75.66 -20.80
#